data_AF-A0A3D2UAV0-F1
#
_entry.id   AF-A0A3D2UAV0-F1
#
_cell.length_a   1.000
_cell.length_b   1.000
_cell.length_c   1.000
_cell.angle_alpha   90.00
_cell.angle_beta   90.00
_cell.angle_gamma   90.00
#
_symmetry.space_group_name_H-M   'P 1'
#
loop_
_entity.id
_entity.type
_entity.pdbx_description
1 polymer ?
#
loop_
_entity_poly.entity_id
_entity_poly.type
_entity_poly.pdbx_seq_one_letter_code
_entity_poly.pdbx_strand_id
1 'polypeptide(L)'
;MFVITGEFGRTPRINKNGGRDHWGNLCTLAFAGGGLKTGQVVGRSDRTGSRPGSQPISSGQVLSTIMHSLFDIGQLRVQADLPKELEQIVVNQQPIAELF
;
A
#
# COMPACT_ATOMS: atom_id res chain seq x y z
N MET A 1 10.23 -8.97 -6.17
CA MET A 1 9.71 -7.69 -5.65
C MET A 1 9.97 -7.65 -4.15
N PHE A 2 10.40 -6.50 -3.63
CA PHE A 2 10.59 -6.26 -2.21
C PHE A 2 9.62 -5.17 -1.75
N VAL A 3 8.95 -5.40 -0.62
CA VAL A 3 7.95 -4.49 -0.05
C VAL A 3 8.28 -4.24 1.41
N ILE A 4 8.42 -2.97 1.79
CA ILE A 4 8.56 -2.54 3.18
C ILE A 4 7.28 -1.79 3.54
N THR A 5 6.58 -2.24 4.58
CA THR A 5 5.42 -1.53 5.11
C THR A 5 5.21 -1.82 6.60
N GLY A 6 4.22 -1.17 7.20
CA GLY A 6 3.73 -1.47 8.55
C GLY A 6 2.25 -1.13 8.67
N GLU A 7 1.66 -1.39 9.84
CA GLU A 7 0.23 -1.10 10.10
C GLU A 7 0.02 0.27 10.76
N PHE A 8 1.07 0.83 11.35
CA PHE A 8 0.99 2.06 12.11
C PHE A 8 2.29 2.84 12.09
N GLY A 9 2.16 4.15 12.31
CA GLY A 9 3.23 5.06 12.62
C GLY A 9 3.18 5.50 14.08
N ARG A 10 3.70 6.70 14.33
CA ARG A 10 3.72 7.32 15.65
C ARG A 10 3.18 8.74 15.57
N THR A 11 2.51 9.19 16.62
CA THR A 11 2.03 10.58 16.67
C THR A 11 3.19 11.55 16.49
N PRO A 12 2.97 12.71 15.83
CA PRO A 12 4.01 13.71 15.63
C PRO A 12 4.38 14.43 16.95
N ARG A 13 3.51 14.37 17.96
CA ARG A 13 3.68 15.01 19.26
C ARG A 13 4.13 14.01 20.32
N ILE A 14 4.97 14.47 21.24
CA ILE A 14 5.37 13.71 22.42
C ILE A 14 4.20 13.73 23.43
N ASN A 15 3.86 12.57 23.98
CA ASN A 15 2.81 12.41 24.98
C ASN A 15 3.33 12.76 26.41
N LYS A 16 2.44 12.76 27.40
CA LYS A 16 2.76 13.12 28.79
C LYS A 16 3.80 12.18 29.44
N ASN A 17 4.00 10.99 28.87
CA ASN A 17 4.93 9.98 29.36
C ASN A 17 6.30 10.04 28.64
N GLY A 18 6.55 11.06 27.81
CA GLY A 18 7.80 11.24 27.07
C GLY A 18 7.92 10.37 25.80
N GLY A 19 6.87 9.63 25.43
CA GLY A 19 6.84 8.78 24.24
C GLY A 19 6.00 9.36 23.09
N ARG A 20 5.77 8.55 22.05
CA ARG A 20 4.80 8.84 20.97
C ARG A 20 3.77 7.72 20.89
N ASP A 21 2.51 8.08 20.71
CA ASP A 21 1.40 7.14 20.72
C ASP A 21 1.31 6.33 19.42
N HIS A 22 0.60 5.22 19.48
CA HIS A 22 0.22 4.42 18.32
C HIS A 22 -0.65 5.26 17.37
N TRP A 23 -0.37 5.19 16.07
CA TRP A 23 -1.01 6.06 15.11
C TRP A 23 -1.26 5.37 13.77
N GLY A 24 -2.50 4.95 13.52
CA GLY A 24 -2.88 4.16 12.34
C GLY A 24 -3.08 4.95 11.05
N ASN A 25 -3.00 6.29 11.08
CA ASN A 25 -3.35 7.09 9.90
C ASN A 25 -2.25 7.14 8.84
N LEU A 26 -1.02 6.73 9.18
CA LEU A 26 0.11 6.75 8.25
C LEU A 26 1.18 5.76 8.70
N CYS A 27 1.72 4.99 7.76
CA CYS A 27 2.87 4.10 7.96
C CYS A 27 3.90 4.30 6.83
N THR A 28 5.06 3.64 6.95
CA THR A 28 6.05 3.60 5.86
C THR A 28 5.54 2.70 4.75
N LEU A 29 5.79 3.05 3.50
CA LEU A 29 5.56 2.17 2.34
C LEU A 29 6.69 2.35 1.33
N ALA A 30 7.34 1.25 0.94
CA ALA A 30 8.34 1.23 -0.11
C ALA A 30 8.26 -0.04 -0.95
N PHE A 31 8.43 0.11 -2.27
CA PHE A 31 8.51 -0.97 -3.24
C PHE A 31 9.87 -0.93 -3.96
N ALA A 32 10.47 -2.08 -4.19
CA ALA A 32 11.69 -2.22 -4.99
C ALA A 32 11.67 -3.47 -5.89
N GLY A 33 12.13 -3.32 -7.14
CA GLY A 33 12.21 -4.39 -8.14
C GLY A 33 10.83 -4.92 -8.58
N GLY A 34 10.80 -6.11 -9.17
CA GLY A 34 9.55 -6.73 -9.65
C GLY A 34 8.99 -6.15 -10.95
N GLY A 35 9.82 -5.45 -11.74
CA GLY A 35 9.38 -4.82 -12.99
C GLY A 35 8.61 -3.51 -12.81
N LEU A 36 8.40 -3.06 -11.58
CA LEU A 36 7.74 -1.80 -11.25
C LEU A 36 8.58 -0.57 -11.67
N LYS A 37 7.91 0.53 -11.96
CA LYS A 37 8.54 1.86 -12.14
C LYS A 37 9.03 2.38 -10.78
N THR A 38 10.26 2.01 -10.40
CA THR A 38 10.88 2.44 -9.14
C THR A 38 11.74 3.70 -9.29
N GLY A 39 12.26 4.25 -8.18
CA GLY A 39 13.08 5.47 -8.20
C GLY A 39 12.28 6.78 -8.17
N GLN A 40 11.00 6.70 -7.78
CA GLN A 40 10.08 7.83 -7.68
C GLN A 40 9.42 7.89 -6.30
N VAL A 41 8.87 9.06 -5.98
CA VAL A 41 8.04 9.28 -4.79
C VAL A 41 6.58 9.30 -5.23
N VAL A 42 5.78 8.38 -4.69
CA VAL A 42 4.33 8.31 -4.94
C VAL A 42 3.60 8.77 -3.68
N GLY A 43 2.81 9.84 -3.83
CA GLY A 43 2.10 10.47 -2.73
C GLY A 43 3.00 11.23 -1.75
N ARG A 44 2.39 11.78 -0.69
CA ARG A 44 3.09 12.50 0.39
C ARG A 44 2.27 12.51 1.67
N SER A 45 2.94 12.67 2.80
CA SER A 45 2.31 13.02 4.07
C SER A 45 1.98 14.51 4.16
N ASP A 46 1.17 14.90 5.15
CA ASP A 46 1.03 16.30 5.54
C ASP A 46 2.32 16.84 6.17
N ARG A 47 2.38 18.16 6.40
CA ARG A 47 3.57 18.83 6.96
C ARG A 47 4.04 18.25 8.30
N THR A 48 3.16 17.57 9.03
CA THR A 48 3.46 16.99 10.34
C THR A 48 3.82 15.51 10.28
N GLY A 49 3.68 14.86 9.12
CA GLY A 49 3.83 13.42 8.99
C GLY A 49 2.73 12.63 9.70
N SER A 50 1.57 13.23 9.97
CA SER A 50 0.51 12.57 10.76
C SER A 50 -0.57 11.92 9.89
N ARG A 51 -0.71 12.32 8.64
CA ARG A 51 -1.75 11.76 7.76
C ARG A 51 -1.35 11.94 6.31
N PRO A 52 -2.04 11.27 5.38
CA PRO A 52 -1.84 11.51 3.95
C PRO A 52 -2.11 12.98 3.62
N GLY A 53 -1.17 13.60 2.92
CA GLY A 53 -1.27 14.96 2.36
C GLY A 53 -1.55 14.96 0.85
N SER A 54 -1.67 13.78 0.26
CA SER A 54 -2.17 13.50 -1.10
C SER A 54 -3.25 12.41 -1.01
N GLN A 55 -3.72 11.92 -2.16
CA GLN A 55 -4.60 10.75 -2.21
C GLN A 55 -3.98 9.60 -1.39
N PRO A 56 -4.70 9.04 -0.39
CA PRO A 56 -4.20 7.93 0.40
C PRO A 56 -4.07 6.67 -0.44
N ILE A 57 -2.98 5.93 -0.21
CA ILE A 57 -2.80 4.57 -0.70
C ILE A 57 -3.40 3.61 0.32
N SER A 58 -4.40 2.83 -0.08
CA SER A 58 -5.03 1.84 0.80
C SER A 58 -4.22 0.54 0.85
N SER A 59 -4.42 -0.27 1.90
CA SER A 59 -3.87 -1.63 1.97
C SER A 59 -4.35 -2.52 0.81
N GLY A 60 -5.58 -2.30 0.34
CA GLY A 60 -6.12 -2.97 -0.85
C GLY A 60 -5.33 -2.64 -2.12
N GLN A 61 -4.90 -1.39 -2.30
CA GLN A 61 -4.06 -0.99 -3.44
C GLN A 61 -2.64 -1.57 -3.34
N VAL A 62 -2.08 -1.65 -2.13
CA VAL A 62 -0.78 -2.31 -1.89
C VAL A 62 -0.86 -3.78 -2.31
N LEU A 63 -1.89 -4.50 -1.85
CA LEU A 63 -2.08 -5.90 -2.19
C LEU A 63 -2.39 -6.09 -3.69
N SER A 64 -3.24 -5.25 -4.28
CA SER A 64 -3.54 -5.28 -5.71
C SER A 64 -2.27 -5.07 -6.56
N THR A 65 -1.41 -4.11 -6.19
CA THR A 65 -0.09 -3.91 -6.82
C THR A 65 0.76 -5.17 -6.78
N ILE A 66 0.77 -5.87 -5.63
CA ILE A 66 1.53 -7.12 -5.48
C ILE A 66 0.97 -8.19 -6.41
N MET A 67 -0.35 -8.39 -6.42
CA MET A 67 -1.01 -9.40 -7.25
C MET A 67 -0.80 -9.15 -8.75
N HIS A 68 -0.93 -7.90 -9.19
CA HIS A 68 -0.67 -7.50 -10.58
C HIS A 68 0.79 -7.71 -11.01
N SER A 69 1.74 -7.69 -10.07
CA SER A 69 3.15 -7.95 -10.37
C SER A 69 3.49 -9.45 -10.42
N LEU A 70 2.68 -10.29 -9.80
CA LEU A 70 2.93 -11.73 -9.68
C LEU A 70 2.14 -12.57 -10.67
N PHE A 71 0.95 -12.11 -11.09
CA PHE A 71 0.01 -12.89 -11.89
C PHE A 71 -0.47 -12.13 -13.12
N ASP A 72 -0.73 -12.87 -14.19
CA ASP A 72 -1.59 -12.37 -15.26
C ASP A 72 -3.03 -12.33 -14.76
N ILE A 73 -3.49 -11.13 -14.42
CA ILE A 73 -4.83 -10.90 -13.88
C ILE A 73 -5.93 -11.29 -14.87
N GLY A 74 -5.67 -11.19 -16.19
CA GLY A 74 -6.63 -11.63 -17.21
C GLY A 74 -6.86 -13.14 -17.14
N GLN A 75 -5.78 -13.92 -16.97
CA GLN A 75 -5.87 -15.37 -16.79
C GLN A 75 -6.43 -15.76 -15.43
N LEU A 76 -6.08 -15.02 -14.37
CA LEU A 76 -6.58 -15.31 -13.02
C LEU A 76 -8.11 -15.16 -12.92
N ARG A 77 -8.68 -14.17 -13.63
CA ARG A 77 -10.13 -13.91 -13.64
C ARG A 77 -10.96 -15.00 -14.31
N VAL A 78 -10.36 -15.82 -15.17
CA VAL A 78 -11.07 -16.91 -15.87
C VAL A 78 -10.91 -18.27 -15.18
N GLN A 79 -10.17 -18.34 -14.07
CA GLN A 79 -10.07 -19.55 -13.27
C GLN A 79 -11.32 -19.74 -12.42
N ALA A 80 -12.00 -20.88 -12.61
CA ALA A 80 -13.27 -21.18 -11.94
C ALA A 80 -13.14 -21.35 -10.42
N ASP A 81 -11.96 -21.72 -9.93
CA ASP A 81 -11.73 -22.11 -8.54
C ASP A 81 -10.92 -21.06 -7.75
N LEU A 82 -10.95 -19.79 -8.17
CA LEU A 82 -10.27 -18.73 -7.44
C LEU A 82 -10.98 -18.48 -6.08
N PRO A 83 -10.26 -18.50 -4.95
CA PRO A 83 -10.83 -18.10 -3.67
C PRO A 83 -11.47 -16.70 -3.75
N LYS A 84 -12.66 -16.55 -3.17
CA LYS A 84 -13.46 -15.31 -3.22
C LYS A 84 -12.71 -14.11 -2.67
N GLU A 85 -11.83 -14.32 -1.69
CA GLU A 85 -11.01 -13.28 -1.10
C GLU A 85 -10.06 -12.68 -2.14
N LEU A 86 -9.43 -13.53 -2.97
CA LEU A 86 -8.54 -13.09 -4.05
C LEU A 86 -9.32 -12.42 -5.18
N GLU A 87 -10.52 -12.92 -5.50
CA GLU A 87 -11.42 -12.28 -6.46
C GLU A 87 -11.74 -10.83 -6.04
N GLN A 88 -12.10 -10.61 -4.77
CA GLN A 88 -12.41 -9.27 -4.27
C GLN A 88 -11.22 -8.31 -4.37
N ILE A 89 -10.01 -8.79 -4.12
CA ILE A 89 -8.78 -7.99 -4.21
C ILE A 89 -8.47 -7.64 -5.67
N VAL A 90 -8.49 -8.64 -6.55
CA VAL A 90 -8.07 -8.52 -7.96
C VAL A 90 -9.11 -7.81 -8.83
N VAL A 91 -10.38 -7.91 -8.47
CA VAL A 91 -11.48 -7.31 -9.24
C VAL A 91 -11.81 -5.91 -8.73
N ASN A 92 -11.82 -5.68 -7.42
CA ASN A 92 -12.38 -4.44 -6.86
C ASN A 92 -11.35 -3.38 -6.45
N GLN A 93 -10.06 -3.71 -6.36
CA GLN A 93 -9.02 -2.74 -5.99
C GLN A 93 -8.08 -2.49 -7.16
N GLN A 94 -7.90 -1.21 -7.49
CA GLN A 94 -6.92 -0.82 -8.49
C GLN A 94 -5.50 -0.83 -7.89
N PRO A 95 -4.48 -1.25 -8.64
CA PRO A 95 -3.10 -1.12 -8.19
C PRO A 95 -2.71 0.35 -8.05
N ILE A 96 -1.55 0.61 -7.45
CA ILE A 96 -0.95 1.94 -7.40
C ILE A 96 -0.48 2.28 -8.83
N ALA A 97 -1.25 3.11 -9.51
CA ALA A 97 -1.11 3.34 -10.95
C ALA A 97 0.28 3.87 -11.33
N GLU A 98 0.89 4.69 -10.48
CA GLU A 98 2.20 5.30 -10.70
C GLU A 98 3.33 4.26 -10.80
N LEU A 99 3.13 3.03 -10.30
CA LEU A 99 4.13 1.97 -10.33
C LEU A 99 4.13 1.14 -11.64
N PHE A 100 3.16 1.36 -12.54
CA PHE A 100 2.99 0.62 -13.81
C PHE A 100 3.08 1.52 -15.04
#